data_AF-A0A925RRB0-F1
#
_entry.id   AF-A0A925RRB0-F1
#
_cell.length_a   1.000
_cell.length_b   1.000
_cell.length_c   1.000
_cell.angle_alpha   90.00
_cell.angle_beta   90.00
_cell.angle_gamma   90.00
#
_symmetry.space_group_name_H-M   'P 1'
#
loop_
_entity.id
_entity.type
_entity.pdbx_description
1 polymer ?
#
loop_
_entity_poly.entity_id
_entity_poly.type
_entity_poly.pdbx_seq_one_letter_code
_entity_poly.pdbx_strand_id
1 'polypeptide(L)' 'MSDLTAAAAAEMLEGLPLVPAMAGSIPEMKALRDRCLAAGIPALVGCPPGGGKG' A
#
# COMPACT_ATOMS: atom_id res chain seq x y z
N MET A 1 12.51 -13.43 -13.07
CA MET A 1 11.91 -12.50 -12.08
C MET A 1 10.74 -13.27 -11.51
N SER A 2 10.92 -13.88 -10.33
CA SER A 2 9.94 -14.79 -9.75
C SER A 2 8.58 -14.12 -9.66
N ASP A 3 7.53 -14.76 -10.16
CA ASP A 3 6.16 -14.25 -10.10
C ASP A 3 5.82 -13.92 -8.64
N LEU A 4 5.76 -12.62 -8.31
CA LEU A 4 5.39 -12.15 -6.99
C LEU A 4 3.88 -12.40 -6.81
N THR A 5 3.54 -13.53 -6.20
CA THR A 5 2.15 -13.87 -5.88
C THR A 5 1.66 -13.04 -4.69
N ALA A 6 0.34 -12.86 -4.59
CA ALA A 6 -0.26 -12.14 -3.45
C ALA A 6 0.06 -12.82 -2.10
N ALA A 7 0.13 -14.15 -2.08
CA ALA A 7 0.49 -14.91 -0.87
C ALA A 7 1.94 -14.66 -0.46
N ALA A 8 2.88 -14.72 -1.40
CA ALA A 8 4.29 -14.42 -1.13
C ALA A 8 4.46 -12.96 -0.67
N ALA A 9 3.75 -12.02 -1.30
CA ALA A 9 3.75 -10.62 -0.87
C ALA A 9 3.19 -10.46 0.55
N ALA A 10 2.14 -11.20 0.93
CA ALA A 10 1.58 -11.16 2.28
C ALA A 10 2.57 -11.69 3.33
N GLU A 11 3.25 -12.81 3.07
CA GLU A 11 4.30 -13.35 3.95
C GLU A 11 5.47 -12.37 4.12
N MET A 12 5.87 -11.69 3.05
CA MET A 12 6.94 -10.68 3.11
C MET A 12 6.55 -9.42 3.89
N LEU A 13 5.25 -9.13 3.98
CA LEU A 13 4.70 -7.96 4.66
C LEU A 13 4.29 -8.24 6.11
N GLU A 14 4.26 -9.51 6.52
CA GLU A 14 3.88 -9.91 7.87
C GLU A 14 4.84 -9.32 8.92
N GLY A 15 4.29 -8.70 9.96
CA GLY A 15 5.06 -8.10 11.05
C GLY A 15 5.74 -6.75 10.74
N LEU A 16 5.63 -6.23 9.51
CA LEU A 16 6.16 -4.90 9.18
C LEU A 16 5.21 -3.79 9.67
N PRO A 17 5.74 -2.66 10.19
CA PRO A 17 4.95 -1.51 10.61
C PRO A 17 4.51 -0.68 9.40
N LEU A 18 3.60 -1.23 8.59
CA LEU A 18 3.13 -0.61 7.35
C LEU A 18 2.20 0.57 7.63
N VAL A 19 2.50 1.72 7.03
CA VAL A 19 1.67 2.93 7.15
C VAL A 19 0.69 3.00 5.98
N PRO A 20 -0.63 3.16 6.23
CA PRO A 20 -1.59 3.36 5.15
C PRO A 20 -1.44 4.78 4.55
N ALA A 21 -1.15 4.84 3.25
CA ALA A 21 -1.22 6.05 2.46
C ALA A 21 -2.68 6.36 2.12
N MET A 22 -3.25 7.35 2.83
CA MET A 22 -4.65 7.77 2.70
C MET A 22 -4.73 9.13 1.99
N ALA A 23 -5.63 9.27 1.01
CA ALA A 23 -5.89 10.52 0.30
C ALA A 23 -7.33 10.56 -0.26
N GLY A 24 -7.70 11.66 -0.92
CA GLY A 24 -9.05 11.84 -1.48
C GLY A 24 -9.34 10.99 -2.72
N SER A 25 -8.29 10.50 -3.39
CA SER A 25 -8.42 9.70 -4.61
C SER A 25 -7.30 8.65 -4.76
N ILE A 26 -7.53 7.63 -5.59
CA ILE A 26 -6.55 6.56 -5.87
C ILE A 26 -5.22 7.12 -6.44
N PRO A 27 -5.22 8.07 -7.40
CA PRO A 27 -3.98 8.65 -7.90
C PRO A 27 -3.17 9.35 -6.80
N GLU A 28 -3.83 10.10 -5.91
CA GLU A 28 -3.16 10.76 -4.78
C GLU A 28 -2.60 9.77 -3.78
N MET A 29 -3.32 8.67 -3.48
CA MET A 29 -2.82 7.61 -2.61
C MET A 29 -1.57 6.93 -3.18
N LYS A 30 -1.53 6.69 -4.50
CA LYS A 30 -0.34 6.14 -5.17
C LYS A 30 0.84 7.11 -5.09
N ALA A 31 0.62 8.39 -5.40
CA ALA A 31 1.68 9.41 -5.31
C ALA A 31 2.19 9.59 -3.86
N LEU A 32 1.31 9.48 -2.86
CA LEU A 32 1.72 9.49 -1.45
C LEU A 32 2.54 8.25 -1.10
N ARG A 33 2.09 7.05 -1.49
CA ARG A 33 2.83 5.80 -1.29
C ARG A 33 4.24 5.90 -1.88
N ASP A 34 4.36 6.37 -3.12
CA ASP A 34 5.66 6.44 -3.80
C ASP A 34 6.62 7.41 -3.10
N ARG A 35 6.12 8.53 -2.55
CA ARG A 35 6.91 9.44 -1.69
C ARG A 35 7.34 8.78 -0.37
N CYS A 36 6.47 8.01 0.28
CA CYS A 36 6.82 7.26 1.48
C CYS A 36 7.91 6.23 1.20
N LEU A 37 7.78 5.45 0.12
CA LEU A 37 8.77 4.45 -0.27
C LEU A 37 10.12 5.09 -0.60
N ALA A 38 10.13 6.23 -1.29
CA ALA A 38 11.35 7.00 -1.57
C ALA A 38 12.05 7.52 -0.30
N ALA A 39 11.29 7.74 0.78
CA ALA A 39 11.80 8.13 2.10
C ALA A 39 12.17 6.93 2.99
N GLY A 40 12.08 5.70 2.49
CA GLY A 40 12.33 4.48 3.27
C GLY A 40 11.21 4.12 4.24
N ILE A 41 10.02 4.70 4.08
CA ILE A 41 8.84 4.43 4.91
C ILE A 41 8.04 3.29 4.25
N PRO A 42 7.86 2.13 4.92
CA PRO A 42 7.04 1.05 4.42
C PRO A 42 5.57 1.48 4.38
N ALA A 43 5.04 1.75 3.18
CA ALA A 43 3.68 2.25 3.01
C ALA A 43 2.85 1.39 2.04
N LEU A 44 1.57 1.23 2.37
CA LEU A 44 0.57 0.56 1.52
C LEU A 44 -0.53 1.53 1.13
N VAL A 45 -1.17 1.31 -0.02
CA VAL A 45 -2.43 2.00 -0.33
C VAL A 45 -3.53 1.33 0.47
N GLY A 46 -4.17 2.08 1.37
CA GLY A 46 -5.34 1.61 2.10
C GLY A 46 -6.62 1.98 1.37
N CYS A 47 -7.56 1.04 1.22
CA CYS A 47 -8.94 1.39 0.92
C CYS A 47 -9.70 1.40 2.26
N PRO A 48 -10.19 2.54 2.76
CA PRO A 48 -10.95 2.55 4.00
C PRO A 48 -12.19 1.64 3.87
N PRO A 49 -12.57 0.93 4.94
CA PRO A 49 -13.84 0.20 4.96
C PRO A 49 -14.97 1.20 4.65
N GLY A 50 -15.68 0.98 3.54
CA GLY A 50 -16.76 1.86 3.05
C GLY A 50 -16.47 2.60 1.74
N GLY A 51 -15.26 2.50 1.17
CA GLY A 51 -14.92 3.12 -0.13
C GLY A 51 -15.49 2.40 -1.37
N GLY A 52 -16.12 1.24 -1.20
CA GLY A 52 -16.76 0.47 -2.28
C GLY A 52 -18.21 0.91 -2.52
N LYS A 53 -18.40 1.89 -3.40
CA LYS A 53 -19.62 1.99 -4.20
C LYS A 53 -19.20 2.03 -5.67
N GLY A 54 -19.20 0.84 -6.27
CA GLY A 54 -18.95 0.59 -7.69
C GLY A 54 -19.19 -0.88 -7.95
#